data_AF-A0A8R2NS22-F1
#
_entry.id   AF-A0A8R2NS22-F1
#
_cell.length_a   1.000
_cell.length_b   1.000
_cell.length_c   1.000
_cell.angle_alpha   90.00
_cell.angle_beta   90.00
_cell.angle_gamma   90.00
#
_symmetry.space_group_name_H-M   'P 1'
#
loop_
_entity.id
_entity.type
_entity.pdbx_description
1 polymer ?
#
loop_
_entity_poly.entity_id
_entity_poly.type
_entity_poly.pdbx_seq_one_letter_code
_entity_poly.pdbx_strand_id
1 'polypeptide(L)'
;MKRICVLLMCFWTTAYSQNGDSNEKSVGRKLCPPMENVPQPINRVNTSAILHELRNEMKKRNAHHGPPIDAYIVPDTDEHQNEEVADHDKRLKYLSGFSGTGGVAVVTQTKAVFWTVWMYHKQADEELSCDWQLLVHGESKRLDEWLLDEFKPNSRVGADLKLISNGDWEFLFHALANESISLVPINNNIIDMIWIDNRPDNPTREAYVWPLEYAGKRWEDKLDATRDKIKALGCDAMIVTALDEIAWLLNIRGHDIPYGPFLKSYVIVSKDQLHLYTDSVKLSPDIRRHLHTDNCISAHCARLHDYEAIWIDLRTLSQIWQKVLIPSATEFNNGASRCIYILINTEKRKQAPSPIMYMMAEKNSVEKEGMRLSHIRDSAAMCNILAKLSEQFKNGQQLTELAVANMVDKYRDEQTLSRGASFRSIVGYGPNGAIPHYTPSISSSLKLDHLSTLVIDSGAHYWGKSNIISDIILLLNTRCQFKM
;
A
#
# COMPACT_ATOMS: atom_id res chain seq x y z
N MET A 1 -29.51 6.73 -34.87
CA MET A 1 -28.96 6.39 -33.54
C MET A 1 -27.63 5.68 -33.73
N LYS A 2 -26.51 6.39 -33.54
CA LYS A 2 -25.17 5.81 -33.64
C LYS A 2 -24.77 5.28 -32.27
N ARG A 3 -24.40 4.00 -32.21
CA ARG A 3 -24.02 3.30 -30.98
C ARG A 3 -22.57 3.60 -30.66
N ILE A 4 -22.33 4.28 -29.54
CA ILE A 4 -21.02 4.23 -28.87
C ILE A 4 -20.93 2.82 -28.27
N CYS A 5 -19.98 2.00 -28.71
CA CYS A 5 -19.66 0.76 -28.01
C CYS A 5 -18.83 1.11 -26.78
N VAL A 6 -19.50 1.50 -25.69
CA VAL A 6 -18.91 1.48 -24.35
C VAL A 6 -19.04 0.04 -23.87
N LEU A 7 -17.92 -0.66 -23.74
CA LEU A 7 -17.88 -1.91 -22.99
C LEU A 7 -17.50 -1.58 -21.54
N LEU A 8 -18.50 -1.55 -20.67
CA LEU A 8 -18.32 -1.62 -19.22
C LEU A 8 -18.19 -3.10 -18.87
N MET A 9 -16.98 -3.54 -18.50
CA MET A 9 -16.77 -4.88 -17.95
C MET A 9 -16.43 -4.78 -16.47
N CYS A 10 -17.25 -5.39 -15.62
CA CYS A 10 -16.88 -5.76 -14.26
C CYS A 10 -16.29 -7.17 -14.34
N PHE A 11 -14.98 -7.32 -14.12
CA PHE A 11 -14.37 -8.64 -14.02
C PHE A 11 -14.39 -9.12 -12.57
N TRP A 12 -15.09 -10.22 -12.32
CA TRP A 12 -14.85 -11.09 -11.16
C TRP A 12 -13.83 -12.15 -11.55
N THR A 13 -12.95 -12.45 -10.60
CA THR A 13 -11.78 -13.32 -10.72
C THR A 13 -12.12 -14.74 -11.18
N THR A 14 -11.30 -15.30 -12.08
CA THR A 14 -11.27 -16.74 -12.37
C THR A 14 -9.98 -17.35 -11.85
N ALA A 15 -10.12 -18.46 -11.13
CA ALA A 15 -9.04 -19.26 -10.56
C ALA A 15 -8.09 -19.80 -11.64
N TYR A 16 -6.79 -19.70 -11.39
CA TYR A 16 -5.74 -20.20 -12.27
C TYR A 16 -5.23 -21.56 -11.79
N SER A 17 -5.08 -22.50 -12.73
CA SER A 17 -4.61 -23.86 -12.53
C SER A 17 -3.09 -23.92 -12.51
N GLN A 18 -2.50 -24.56 -11.51
CA GLN A 18 -1.07 -24.85 -11.43
C GLN A 18 -0.72 -26.11 -12.23
N ASN A 19 0.34 -26.05 -13.03
CA ASN A 19 1.15 -27.21 -13.39
C ASN A 19 2.61 -26.75 -13.50
N GLY A 20 3.43 -27.22 -12.57
CA GLY A 20 4.84 -26.90 -12.46
C GLY A 20 5.72 -27.88 -13.22
N ASP A 21 6.78 -27.35 -13.83
CA ASP A 21 7.98 -28.11 -14.17
C ASP A 21 9.19 -27.30 -13.70
N SER A 22 9.86 -27.81 -12.68
CA SER A 22 10.91 -27.14 -11.92
C SER A 22 12.25 -27.30 -12.61
N ASN A 23 12.63 -26.31 -13.42
CA ASN A 23 14.02 -26.05 -13.78
C ASN A 23 14.28 -24.55 -13.66
N GLU A 24 15.37 -24.22 -12.96
CA GLU A 24 15.85 -22.89 -12.67
C GLU A 24 15.82 -21.99 -13.91
N LYS A 25 14.79 -21.16 -14.00
CA LYS A 25 14.79 -19.99 -14.85
C LYS A 25 14.62 -18.81 -13.90
N SER A 26 15.72 -18.13 -13.56
CA SER A 26 15.60 -16.67 -13.64
C SER A 26 14.95 -16.44 -14.99
N VAL A 27 13.75 -15.87 -15.05
CA VAL A 27 13.18 -15.52 -16.36
C VAL A 27 14.24 -14.63 -16.97
N GLY A 28 15.01 -15.17 -17.93
CA GLY A 28 16.23 -14.54 -18.39
C GLY A 28 15.84 -13.13 -18.79
N ARG A 29 16.27 -12.15 -18.00
CA ARG A 29 15.75 -10.80 -18.09
C ARG A 29 16.10 -10.34 -19.49
N LYS A 30 15.09 -10.20 -20.35
CA LYS A 30 15.31 -9.99 -21.80
C LYS A 30 16.14 -8.72 -22.03
N LEU A 31 16.05 -7.79 -21.08
CA LEU A 31 16.68 -6.48 -21.05
C LEU A 31 18.01 -6.47 -20.27
N CYS A 32 18.48 -7.62 -19.79
CA CYS A 32 19.82 -7.86 -19.21
C CYS A 32 20.53 -9.05 -19.89
N PRO A 33 20.73 -9.03 -21.21
CA PRO A 33 21.53 -10.06 -21.85
C PRO A 33 22.99 -9.93 -21.40
N PRO A 34 23.76 -11.04 -21.36
CA PRO A 34 25.18 -11.02 -21.01
C PRO A 34 26.06 -10.23 -22.00
N MET A 35 25.49 -9.65 -23.07
CA MET A 35 26.19 -8.81 -24.04
C MET A 35 25.95 -7.32 -23.72
N GLU A 36 27.02 -6.58 -23.43
CA GLU A 36 27.01 -5.16 -23.00
C GLU A 36 26.39 -4.16 -24.01
N ASN A 37 26.09 -4.58 -25.24
CA ASN A 37 25.69 -3.69 -26.33
C ASN A 37 24.16 -3.59 -26.55
N VAL A 38 23.33 -4.08 -25.65
CA VAL A 38 21.87 -3.93 -25.77
C VAL A 38 21.42 -2.64 -25.08
N PRO A 39 20.77 -1.71 -25.81
CA PRO A 39 20.23 -0.48 -25.23
C PRO A 39 19.35 -0.79 -24.02
N GLN A 40 19.70 -0.20 -22.88
CA GLN A 40 18.96 -0.40 -21.64
C GLN A 40 17.66 0.42 -21.66
N PRO A 41 16.59 -0.06 -20.98
CA PRO A 41 15.36 0.70 -20.81
C PRO A 41 15.61 2.09 -20.22
N ILE A 42 14.88 3.10 -20.70
CA ILE A 42 15.04 4.50 -20.26
C ILE A 42 14.71 4.66 -18.77
N ASN A 43 13.77 3.86 -18.25
CA ASN A 43 13.31 3.95 -16.86
C ASN A 43 14.18 3.13 -15.90
N ARG A 44 15.28 2.54 -16.38
CA ARG A 44 16.16 1.72 -15.56
C ARG A 44 16.94 2.56 -14.57
N VAL A 45 16.94 2.14 -13.31
CA VAL A 45 17.68 2.81 -12.25
C VAL A 45 18.90 1.96 -11.89
N ASN A 46 20.09 2.55 -11.98
CA ASN A 46 21.31 1.90 -11.49
C ASN A 46 21.38 2.01 -9.96
N THR A 47 21.33 0.87 -9.27
CA THR A 47 21.34 0.78 -7.81
C THR A 47 22.59 0.06 -7.26
N SER A 48 23.64 -0.14 -8.08
CA SER A 48 24.84 -0.90 -7.67
C SER A 48 25.54 -0.30 -6.45
N ALA A 49 25.62 1.03 -6.36
CA ALA A 49 26.21 1.74 -5.22
C ALA A 49 25.40 1.54 -3.93
N ILE A 50 24.06 1.64 -4.02
CA ILE A 50 23.13 1.44 -2.90
C ILE A 50 23.23 0.01 -2.37
N LEU A 51 23.30 -0.98 -3.27
CA LEU A 51 23.52 -2.38 -2.90
C LEU A 51 24.86 -2.60 -2.19
N HIS A 52 25.92 -1.91 -2.62
CA HIS A 52 27.22 -1.98 -1.98
C HIS A 52 27.19 -1.40 -0.56
N GLU A 53 26.56 -0.25 -0.37
CA GLU A 53 26.39 0.37 0.95
C GLU A 53 25.56 -0.49 1.89
N LEU A 54 24.43 -1.04 1.41
CA LEU A 54 23.61 -1.97 2.19
C LEU A 54 24.42 -3.20 2.66
N ARG A 55 25.20 -3.81 1.76
CA ARG A 55 26.05 -4.97 2.10
C ARG A 55 27.12 -4.61 3.13
N ASN A 56 27.67 -3.40 3.07
CA ASN A 56 28.60 -2.92 4.08
C ASN A 56 27.94 -2.79 5.45
N GLU A 57 26.72 -2.24 5.52
CA GLU A 57 25.99 -2.13 6.79
C GLU A 57 25.53 -3.50 7.33
N MET A 58 25.20 -4.46 6.46
CA MET A 58 24.92 -5.85 6.86
C MET A 58 26.12 -6.51 7.56
N LYS A 59 27.36 -6.14 7.19
CA LYS A 59 28.61 -6.65 7.80
C LYS A 59 29.03 -5.89 9.06
N LYS A 60 28.80 -4.58 9.12
CA LYS A 60 29.30 -3.68 10.19
C LYS A 60 28.55 -3.79 11.52
N ARG A 61 27.62 -4.75 11.68
CA ARG A 61 26.80 -4.83 12.89
C ARG A 61 27.67 -5.09 14.12
N ASN A 62 27.61 -4.15 15.05
CA ASN A 62 28.43 -4.04 16.26
C ASN A 62 27.57 -4.31 17.51
N ALA A 63 28.14 -4.09 18.71
CA ALA A 63 27.46 -4.34 19.98
C ALA A 63 26.06 -3.71 20.11
N HIS A 64 25.76 -2.62 19.38
CA HIS A 64 24.46 -1.94 19.41
C HIS A 64 23.45 -2.48 18.39
N HIS A 65 23.92 -3.13 17.33
CA HIS A 65 23.07 -3.58 16.21
C HIS A 65 22.96 -5.11 16.13
N GLY A 66 23.75 -5.85 16.92
CA GLY A 66 23.76 -7.31 16.95
C GLY A 66 24.79 -7.90 15.97
N PRO A 67 24.81 -9.23 15.80
CA PRO A 67 25.75 -9.88 14.90
C PRO A 67 25.45 -9.58 13.42
N PRO A 68 26.44 -9.73 12.52
CA PRO A 68 26.26 -9.63 11.07
C PRO A 68 25.12 -10.50 10.55
N ILE A 69 24.56 -10.12 9.39
CA ILE A 69 23.52 -10.87 8.69
C ILE A 69 23.96 -11.22 7.27
N ASP A 70 23.52 -12.37 6.79
CA ASP A 70 23.87 -12.92 5.48
C ASP A 70 22.90 -12.46 4.39
N ALA A 71 21.64 -12.22 4.77
CA ALA A 71 20.59 -11.65 3.93
C ALA A 71 19.77 -10.60 4.68
N TYR A 72 19.17 -9.67 3.94
CA TYR A 72 18.21 -8.70 4.45
C TYR A 72 16.96 -8.65 3.55
N ILE A 73 15.80 -8.82 4.16
CA ILE A 73 14.49 -8.77 3.50
C ILE A 73 13.94 -7.34 3.59
N VAL A 74 13.53 -6.80 2.44
CA VAL A 74 12.96 -5.46 2.31
C VAL A 74 11.62 -5.56 1.57
N PRO A 75 10.48 -5.55 2.29
CA PRO A 75 9.16 -5.54 1.68
C PRO A 75 8.78 -4.13 1.21
N ASP A 76 7.77 -4.06 0.33
CA ASP A 76 7.17 -2.83 -0.16
C ASP A 76 5.98 -2.37 0.69
N THR A 77 6.24 -2.05 1.96
CA THR A 77 5.17 -1.61 2.87
C THR A 77 5.72 -0.75 4.01
N ASP A 78 4.81 -0.17 4.77
CA ASP A 78 5.08 0.60 5.98
C ASP A 78 4.67 -0.17 7.24
N GLU A 79 4.80 0.47 8.40
CA GLU A 79 4.47 -0.15 9.67
C GLU A 79 2.97 -0.43 9.89
N HIS A 80 2.11 0.08 9.01
CA HIS A 80 0.67 -0.14 8.99
C HIS A 80 0.20 -1.14 7.93
N GLN A 81 1.15 -1.75 7.20
CA GLN A 81 0.89 -2.77 6.19
C GLN A 81 0.09 -2.22 5.00
N ASN A 82 0.29 -0.93 4.67
CA ASN A 82 -0.34 -0.30 3.51
C ASN A 82 0.25 -0.83 2.19
N GLU A 83 -0.58 -0.90 1.15
CA GLU A 83 -0.16 -1.22 -0.23
C GLU A 83 0.57 -0.03 -0.88
N GLU A 84 0.00 1.17 -0.75
CA GLU A 84 0.64 2.43 -1.12
C GLU A 84 1.24 3.07 0.13
N VAL A 85 2.50 3.49 0.04
CA VAL A 85 3.23 4.10 1.16
C VAL A 85 3.63 5.54 0.86
N ALA A 86 3.82 6.33 1.92
CA ALA A 86 4.38 7.68 1.82
C ALA A 86 5.77 7.65 1.16
N ASP A 87 6.15 8.72 0.46
CA ASP A 87 7.45 8.79 -0.23
C ASP A 87 8.64 8.59 0.73
N HIS A 88 8.51 9.03 1.99
CA HIS A 88 9.48 8.78 3.08
C HIS A 88 9.71 7.29 3.38
N ASP A 89 8.68 6.45 3.14
CA ASP A 89 8.67 5.02 3.46
C ASP A 89 8.93 4.12 2.24
N LYS A 90 9.16 4.69 1.05
CA LYS A 90 9.48 3.97 -0.21
C LYS A 90 10.89 3.39 -0.25
N ARG A 91 11.25 2.62 0.79
CA ARG A 91 12.55 1.96 0.98
C ARG A 91 12.86 0.97 -0.14
N LEU A 92 11.88 0.19 -0.58
CA LEU A 92 12.07 -0.75 -1.67
C LEU A 92 12.39 -0.04 -2.98
N LYS A 93 11.65 1.03 -3.30
CA LYS A 93 11.93 1.88 -4.47
C LYS A 93 13.30 2.53 -4.41
N TYR A 94 13.71 3.07 -3.25
CA TYR A 94 15.06 3.60 -3.09
C TYR A 94 16.13 2.52 -3.32
N LEU A 95 15.92 1.32 -2.77
CA LEU A 95 16.86 0.22 -2.87
C LEU A 95 16.98 -0.34 -4.31
N SER A 96 15.85 -0.54 -5.00
CA SER A 96 15.81 -1.31 -6.24
C SER A 96 15.57 -0.45 -7.49
N GLY A 97 14.96 0.73 -7.33
CA GLY A 97 14.46 1.57 -8.41
C GLY A 97 13.03 1.24 -8.86
N PHE A 98 12.47 0.11 -8.42
CA PHE A 98 11.11 -0.30 -8.79
C PHE A 98 10.07 0.65 -8.19
N SER A 99 9.15 1.13 -9.01
CA SER A 99 8.20 2.19 -8.66
C SER A 99 6.73 1.76 -8.59
N GLY A 100 6.44 0.49 -8.89
CA GLY A 100 5.13 -0.13 -8.68
C GLY A 100 4.94 -0.55 -7.22
N THR A 101 3.83 -1.24 -6.94
CA THR A 101 3.51 -1.82 -5.64
C THR A 101 3.70 -3.35 -5.63
N GLY A 102 3.69 -3.97 -4.45
CA GLY A 102 3.63 -5.43 -4.33
C GLY A 102 4.95 -6.15 -4.61
N GLY A 103 6.07 -5.49 -4.30
CA GLY A 103 7.42 -6.06 -4.38
C GLY A 103 7.97 -6.56 -3.04
N VAL A 104 8.94 -7.47 -3.10
CA VAL A 104 9.83 -7.77 -1.96
C VAL A 104 11.24 -8.05 -2.48
N ALA A 105 12.24 -7.44 -1.84
CA ALA A 105 13.64 -7.67 -2.13
C ALA A 105 14.30 -8.52 -1.05
N VAL A 106 15.23 -9.37 -1.46
CA VAL A 106 16.23 -9.99 -0.60
C VAL A 106 17.61 -9.64 -1.12
N VAL A 107 18.42 -8.99 -0.29
CA VAL A 107 19.81 -8.67 -0.61
C VAL A 107 20.71 -9.56 0.22
N THR A 108 21.62 -10.27 -0.44
CA THR A 108 22.67 -11.06 0.20
C THR A 108 24.03 -10.37 0.01
N GLN A 109 25.08 -10.96 0.57
CA GLN A 109 26.45 -10.46 0.39
C GLN A 109 26.91 -10.46 -1.08
N THR A 110 26.28 -11.24 -1.96
CA THR A 110 26.70 -11.42 -3.36
C THR A 110 25.56 -11.29 -4.36
N LYS A 111 24.30 -11.50 -3.97
CA LYS A 111 23.11 -11.45 -4.83
C LYS A 111 22.13 -10.37 -4.39
N ALA A 112 21.27 -9.95 -5.30
CA ALA A 112 20.09 -9.13 -5.03
C ALA A 112 18.93 -9.73 -5.81
N VAL A 113 17.86 -10.11 -5.12
CA VAL A 113 16.73 -10.81 -5.72
C VAL A 113 15.46 -10.05 -5.39
N PHE A 114 14.61 -9.88 -6.40
CA PHE A 114 13.36 -9.13 -6.34
C PHE A 114 12.22 -10.03 -6.75
N TRP A 115 11.22 -10.18 -5.89
CA TRP A 115 9.96 -10.83 -6.24
C TRP A 115 8.88 -9.80 -6.47
N THR A 116 8.04 -10.07 -7.47
CA THR A 116 6.86 -9.26 -7.77
C THR A 116 5.70 -10.15 -8.22
N VAL A 117 4.50 -9.60 -8.33
CA VAL A 117 3.37 -10.27 -8.98
C VAL A 117 3.43 -10.10 -10.51
N TRP A 118 2.76 -10.99 -11.24
CA TRP A 118 2.79 -11.04 -12.70
C TRP A 118 2.43 -9.70 -13.38
N MET A 119 1.53 -8.92 -12.78
CA MET A 119 1.07 -7.63 -13.30
C MET A 119 2.19 -6.59 -13.41
N TYR A 120 3.19 -6.69 -12.53
CA TYR A 120 4.34 -5.79 -12.46
C TYR A 120 5.61 -6.38 -13.06
N HIS A 121 5.59 -7.63 -13.57
CA HIS A 121 6.78 -8.29 -14.12
C HIS A 121 7.46 -7.45 -15.21
N LYS A 122 6.68 -6.94 -16.18
CA LYS A 122 7.24 -6.10 -17.26
C LYS A 122 7.85 -4.81 -16.71
N GLN A 123 7.15 -4.12 -15.80
CA GLN A 123 7.63 -2.89 -15.19
C GLN A 123 8.93 -3.14 -14.40
N ALA A 124 8.97 -4.18 -13.58
CA ALA A 124 10.17 -4.55 -12.83
C ALA A 124 11.34 -4.92 -13.76
N ASP A 125 11.10 -5.60 -14.88
CA ASP A 125 12.16 -5.88 -15.86
C ASP A 125 12.68 -4.59 -16.53
N GLU A 126 11.84 -3.58 -16.71
CA GLU A 126 12.24 -2.28 -17.28
C GLU A 126 12.99 -1.39 -16.26
N GLU A 127 12.58 -1.38 -15.00
CA GLU A 127 13.08 -0.44 -13.97
C GLU A 127 14.32 -0.96 -13.21
N LEU A 128 14.40 -2.25 -12.90
CA LEU A 128 15.51 -2.80 -12.10
C LEU A 128 16.82 -2.83 -12.89
N SER A 129 17.96 -2.54 -12.25
CA SER A 129 19.30 -2.76 -12.84
C SER A 129 19.59 -4.25 -13.06
N CYS A 130 20.63 -4.58 -13.84
CA CYS A 130 21.04 -5.97 -14.06
C CYS A 130 21.71 -6.65 -12.85
N ASP A 131 21.92 -5.92 -11.75
CA ASP A 131 22.35 -6.51 -10.48
C ASP A 131 21.24 -7.36 -9.83
N TRP A 132 19.99 -7.15 -10.25
CA TRP A 132 18.80 -7.77 -9.70
C TRP A 132 18.35 -8.98 -10.49
N GLN A 133 18.24 -10.11 -9.80
CA GLN A 133 17.47 -11.26 -10.27
C GLN A 133 15.98 -11.01 -10.02
N LEU A 134 15.18 -11.05 -11.08
CA LEU A 134 13.73 -10.84 -11.01
C LEU A 134 13.01 -12.20 -10.99
N LEU A 135 12.14 -12.38 -10.01
CA LEU A 135 11.30 -13.56 -9.82
C LEU A 135 9.82 -13.15 -9.75
N VAL A 136 8.94 -14.02 -10.26
CA VAL A 136 7.49 -13.76 -10.30
C VAL A 136 6.77 -14.73 -9.39
N HIS A 137 5.98 -14.21 -8.45
CA HIS A 137 5.17 -15.01 -7.53
C HIS A 137 4.23 -15.95 -8.30
N GLY A 138 4.18 -17.21 -7.89
CA GLY A 138 3.35 -18.25 -8.53
C GLY A 138 3.99 -18.91 -9.76
N GLU A 139 5.03 -18.31 -10.35
CA GLU A 139 5.78 -18.87 -11.47
C GLU A 139 7.21 -19.30 -11.07
N SER A 140 7.77 -18.66 -10.04
CA SER A 140 9.11 -18.88 -9.51
C SER A 140 9.07 -19.45 -8.10
N LYS A 141 10.23 -19.91 -7.59
CA LYS A 141 10.40 -20.32 -6.19
C LYS A 141 9.91 -19.21 -5.24
N ARG A 142 9.20 -19.62 -4.19
CA ARG A 142 8.77 -18.69 -3.14
C ARG A 142 10.00 -18.22 -2.34
N LEU A 143 9.84 -17.11 -1.62
CA LEU A 143 10.94 -16.46 -0.89
C LEU A 143 11.62 -17.41 0.09
N ASP A 144 10.86 -18.18 0.87
CA ASP A 144 11.38 -19.22 1.77
C ASP A 144 12.15 -20.31 1.03
N GLU A 145 11.58 -20.87 -0.03
CA GLU A 145 12.24 -21.92 -0.83
C GLU A 145 13.57 -21.43 -1.40
N TRP A 146 13.60 -20.20 -1.91
CA TRP A 146 14.83 -19.59 -2.41
C TRP A 146 15.87 -19.37 -1.30
N LEU A 147 15.44 -18.93 -0.10
CA LEU A 147 16.34 -18.78 1.04
C LEU A 147 16.92 -20.12 1.50
N LEU A 148 16.12 -21.19 1.49
CA LEU A 148 16.56 -22.55 1.87
C LEU A 148 17.60 -23.09 0.88
N ASP A 149 17.45 -22.79 -0.41
CA ASP A 149 18.41 -23.20 -1.44
C ASP A 149 19.71 -22.37 -1.41
N GLU A 150 19.61 -21.08 -1.08
CA GLU A 150 20.77 -20.17 -1.09
C GLU A 150 21.67 -20.36 0.13
N PHE A 151 21.09 -20.65 1.30
CA PHE A 151 21.79 -20.60 2.57
C PHE A 151 22.05 -21.97 3.20
N LYS A 152 23.14 -22.03 3.96
CA LYS A 152 23.52 -23.22 4.74
C LYS A 152 23.04 -23.06 6.18
N PRO A 153 23.04 -24.15 6.97
CA PRO A 153 22.78 -24.08 8.40
C PRO A 153 23.64 -23.01 9.10
N ASN A 154 23.03 -22.30 10.06
CA ASN A 154 23.57 -21.17 10.83
C ASN A 154 23.64 -19.82 10.09
N SER A 155 23.14 -19.72 8.86
CA SER A 155 22.96 -18.42 8.20
C SER A 155 21.90 -17.57 8.89
N ARG A 156 22.04 -16.25 8.78
CA ARG A 156 21.22 -15.24 9.46
C ARG A 156 20.52 -14.34 8.44
N VAL A 157 19.20 -14.43 8.37
CA VAL A 157 18.36 -13.60 7.50
C VAL A 157 17.71 -12.52 8.35
N GLY A 158 18.02 -11.25 8.08
CA GLY A 158 17.44 -10.11 8.79
C GLY A 158 16.16 -9.60 8.14
N ALA A 159 15.19 -9.19 8.95
CA ALA A 159 14.03 -8.42 8.49
C ALA A 159 13.60 -7.40 9.54
N ASP A 160 13.09 -6.25 9.08
CA ASP A 160 12.56 -5.21 9.96
C ASP A 160 11.20 -5.64 10.52
N LEU A 161 11.09 -5.72 11.85
CA LEU A 161 9.88 -6.15 12.54
C LEU A 161 8.69 -5.21 12.33
N LYS A 162 8.94 -3.93 12.06
CA LYS A 162 7.88 -2.96 11.78
C LYS A 162 7.28 -3.19 10.40
N LEU A 163 8.06 -3.68 9.42
CA LEU A 163 7.65 -3.72 8.01
C LEU A 163 7.21 -5.12 7.53
N ILE A 164 7.34 -6.14 8.36
CA ILE A 164 6.87 -7.50 8.05
C ILE A 164 5.64 -7.84 8.87
N SER A 165 4.61 -8.40 8.21
CA SER A 165 3.40 -8.86 8.89
C SER A 165 3.73 -10.00 9.86
N ASN A 166 2.90 -10.18 10.89
CA ASN A 166 3.10 -11.33 11.79
C ASN A 166 2.95 -12.68 11.07
N GLY A 167 2.02 -12.77 10.11
CA GLY A 167 1.78 -13.98 9.33
C GLY A 167 3.00 -14.37 8.51
N ASP A 168 3.56 -13.41 7.76
CA ASP A 168 4.76 -13.65 6.94
C ASP A 168 5.98 -13.98 7.80
N TRP A 169 6.15 -13.29 8.93
CA TRP A 169 7.23 -13.60 9.86
C TRP A 169 7.12 -15.02 10.40
N GLU A 170 5.95 -15.44 10.89
CA GLU A 170 5.76 -16.78 11.45
C GLU A 170 5.95 -17.85 10.37
N PHE A 171 5.43 -17.60 9.17
CA PHE A 171 5.62 -18.47 8.02
C PHE A 171 7.12 -18.66 7.70
N LEU A 172 7.86 -17.57 7.51
CA LEU A 172 9.30 -17.62 7.22
C LEU A 172 10.10 -18.20 8.39
N PHE A 173 9.77 -17.84 9.63
CA PHE A 173 10.44 -18.36 10.81
C PHE A 173 10.35 -19.89 10.88
N HIS A 174 9.17 -20.46 10.65
CA HIS A 174 8.98 -21.91 10.66
C HIS A 174 9.65 -22.59 9.47
N ALA A 175 9.56 -22.01 8.27
CA ALA A 175 10.19 -22.57 7.08
C ALA A 175 11.72 -22.65 7.23
N LEU A 176 12.35 -21.58 7.71
CA LEU A 176 13.80 -21.48 7.86
C LEU A 176 14.36 -22.27 9.05
N ALA A 177 13.57 -22.43 10.12
CA ALA A 177 14.00 -23.15 11.32
C ALA A 177 14.34 -24.62 11.05
N ASN A 178 13.69 -25.27 10.07
CA ASN A 178 13.92 -26.67 9.72
C ASN A 178 15.37 -26.91 9.23
N GLU A 179 15.97 -25.94 8.57
CA GLU A 179 17.35 -26.00 8.05
C GLU A 179 18.36 -25.24 8.94
N SER A 180 17.98 -24.93 10.18
CA SER A 180 18.80 -24.16 11.13
C SER A 180 19.24 -22.78 10.60
N ILE A 181 18.43 -22.16 9.74
CA ILE A 181 18.61 -20.77 9.29
C ILE A 181 17.84 -19.86 10.26
N SER A 182 18.51 -18.82 10.76
CA SER A 182 17.94 -17.92 11.77
C SER A 182 17.30 -16.70 11.10
N LEU A 183 15.99 -16.51 11.29
CA LEU A 183 15.33 -15.24 11.00
C LEU A 183 15.57 -14.27 12.18
N VAL A 184 16.30 -13.18 11.92
CA VAL A 184 16.82 -12.25 12.92
C VAL A 184 16.04 -10.94 12.88
N PRO A 185 15.52 -10.46 14.03
CA PRO A 185 14.82 -9.18 14.09
C PRO A 185 15.80 -8.02 13.92
N ILE A 186 15.41 -7.06 13.08
CA ILE A 186 16.14 -5.82 12.84
C ILE A 186 15.27 -4.66 13.33
N ASN A 187 15.70 -3.96 14.38
CA ASN A 187 14.89 -2.90 15.00
C ASN A 187 15.06 -1.54 14.31
N ASN A 188 16.27 -1.26 13.81
CA ASN A 188 16.58 -0.04 13.06
C ASN A 188 16.76 -0.44 11.60
N ASN A 189 15.90 0.08 10.72
CA ASN A 189 15.94 -0.26 9.32
C ASN A 189 17.30 0.11 8.70
N ILE A 190 17.94 -0.85 8.03
CA ILE A 190 19.28 -0.64 7.46
C ILE A 190 19.21 0.30 6.25
N ILE A 191 18.08 0.34 5.53
CA ILE A 191 17.89 1.27 4.41
C ILE A 191 17.91 2.71 4.89
N ASP A 192 17.33 2.98 6.06
CA ASP A 192 17.29 4.32 6.65
C ASP A 192 18.69 4.82 7.03
N MET A 193 19.65 3.92 7.27
CA MET A 193 21.04 4.27 7.59
C MET A 193 21.85 4.69 6.36
N ILE A 194 21.46 4.22 5.17
CA ILE A 194 22.15 4.51 3.90
C ILE A 194 21.41 5.58 3.08
N TRP A 195 20.10 5.76 3.31
CA TRP A 195 19.29 6.77 2.64
C TRP A 195 19.38 8.14 3.36
N ILE A 196 20.57 8.76 3.31
CA ILE A 196 20.87 9.99 4.07
C ILE A 196 20.52 11.26 3.29
N ASP A 197 20.98 11.39 2.04
CA ASP A 197 21.05 12.70 1.39
C ASP A 197 19.72 13.19 0.78
N ASN A 198 18.82 12.28 0.40
CA ASN A 198 17.62 12.62 -0.38
C ASN A 198 16.39 11.81 0.07
N ARG A 199 16.26 11.56 1.37
CA ARG A 199 15.05 10.93 1.90
C ARG A 199 13.94 11.98 2.02
N PRO A 200 12.78 11.78 1.36
CA PRO A 200 11.67 12.73 1.46
C PRO A 200 11.19 12.88 2.91
N ASP A 201 10.85 14.09 3.32
CA ASP A 201 10.23 14.34 4.62
C ASP A 201 8.83 13.72 4.70
N ASN A 202 8.37 13.46 5.93
CA ASN A 202 7.00 13.05 6.15
C ASN A 202 6.03 14.20 5.80
N PRO A 203 4.84 13.91 5.25
CA PRO A 203 3.82 14.93 5.03
C PRO A 203 3.47 15.65 6.33
N THR A 204 3.37 16.98 6.30
CA THR A 204 3.08 17.83 7.47
C THR A 204 1.67 18.42 7.45
N ARG A 205 0.86 18.02 6.46
CA ARG A 205 -0.48 18.60 6.25
C ARG A 205 -1.44 18.18 7.37
N GLU A 206 -2.20 19.14 7.88
CA GLU A 206 -3.18 18.91 8.93
C GLU A 206 -4.27 17.91 8.51
N ALA A 207 -4.65 17.07 9.45
CA ALA A 207 -5.81 16.20 9.35
C ALA A 207 -7.11 17.00 9.50
N TYR A 208 -8.23 16.40 9.10
CA TYR A 208 -9.56 16.99 9.25
C TYR A 208 -10.58 15.99 9.80
N VAL A 209 -11.59 16.52 10.50
CA VAL A 209 -12.76 15.75 10.93
C VAL A 209 -13.58 15.35 9.72
N TRP A 210 -14.08 14.12 9.69
CA TRP A 210 -15.06 13.63 8.74
C TRP A 210 -16.47 13.89 9.26
N PRO A 211 -17.22 14.85 8.70
CA PRO A 211 -18.51 15.27 9.25
C PRO A 211 -19.54 14.15 9.37
N LEU A 212 -20.42 14.26 10.38
CA LEU A 212 -21.49 13.29 10.64
C LEU A 212 -22.47 13.17 9.46
N GLU A 213 -22.71 14.26 8.73
CA GLU A 213 -23.54 14.28 7.51
C GLU A 213 -23.02 13.31 6.43
N TYR A 214 -21.72 13.01 6.47
CA TYR A 214 -21.10 12.01 5.63
C TYR A 214 -20.98 10.67 6.36
N ALA A 215 -20.43 10.64 7.58
CA ALA A 215 -20.22 9.39 8.31
C ALA A 215 -21.51 8.57 8.58
N GLY A 216 -22.65 9.25 8.77
CA GLY A 216 -23.92 8.63 9.14
C GLY A 216 -23.99 8.07 10.56
N LYS A 217 -22.84 7.93 11.23
CA LYS A 217 -22.71 7.42 12.59
C LYS A 217 -21.59 8.16 13.30
N ARG A 218 -21.82 8.53 14.57
CA ARG A 218 -20.83 9.22 15.37
C ARG A 218 -19.68 8.29 15.74
N TRP A 219 -18.51 8.86 16.04
CA TRP A 219 -17.33 8.05 16.35
C TRP A 219 -17.48 7.34 17.70
N GLU A 220 -18.22 7.96 18.64
CA GLU A 220 -18.55 7.39 19.94
C GLU A 220 -19.40 6.13 19.79
N ASP A 221 -20.42 6.16 18.93
CA ASP A 221 -21.28 5.00 18.66
C ASP A 221 -20.50 3.87 17.95
N LYS A 222 -19.46 4.21 17.18
CA LYS A 222 -18.55 3.25 16.55
C LYS A 222 -17.60 2.64 17.59
N LEU A 223 -17.08 3.45 18.50
CA LEU A 223 -16.25 3.03 19.61
C LEU A 223 -16.99 2.06 20.53
N ASP A 224 -18.24 2.37 20.88
CA ASP A 224 -19.05 1.48 21.75
C ASP A 224 -19.34 0.15 21.07
N ALA A 225 -19.73 0.17 19.79
CA ALA A 225 -19.90 -1.06 19.00
C ALA A 225 -18.59 -1.87 18.90
N THR A 226 -17.45 -1.20 18.79
CA THR A 226 -16.12 -1.84 18.80
C THR A 226 -15.85 -2.50 20.14
N ARG A 227 -16.10 -1.80 21.26
CA ARG A 227 -15.95 -2.35 22.62
C ARG A 227 -16.84 -3.57 22.85
N ASP A 228 -18.08 -3.55 22.36
CA ASP A 228 -18.98 -4.69 22.44
C ASP A 228 -18.42 -5.91 21.69
N LYS A 229 -17.83 -5.72 20.51
CA LYS A 229 -17.17 -6.80 19.75
C LYS A 229 -15.92 -7.32 20.45
N ILE A 230 -15.09 -6.44 21.02
CA ILE A 230 -13.90 -6.82 21.81
C ILE A 230 -14.33 -7.69 23.00
N LYS A 231 -15.37 -7.27 23.73
CA LYS A 231 -15.93 -8.01 24.86
C LYS A 231 -16.53 -9.35 24.44
N ALA A 232 -17.26 -9.40 23.32
CA ALA A 232 -17.84 -10.64 22.79
C ALA A 232 -16.74 -11.65 22.38
N LEU A 233 -15.57 -11.16 21.97
CA LEU A 233 -14.38 -11.97 21.72
C LEU A 233 -13.63 -12.36 23.00
N GLY A 234 -14.07 -11.95 24.18
CA GLY A 234 -13.39 -12.25 25.45
C GLY A 234 -12.03 -11.55 25.58
N CYS A 235 -11.87 -10.38 24.94
CA CYS A 235 -10.69 -9.54 25.06
C CYS A 235 -10.96 -8.33 25.96
N ASP A 236 -9.90 -7.82 26.59
CA ASP A 236 -9.94 -6.60 27.40
C ASP A 236 -9.59 -5.35 26.59
N ALA A 237 -8.78 -5.54 25.54
CA ALA A 237 -8.33 -4.50 24.65
C ALA A 237 -8.11 -5.00 23.22
N MET A 238 -8.04 -4.07 22.27
CA MET A 238 -7.70 -4.29 20.88
C MET A 238 -6.71 -3.25 20.40
N ILE A 239 -5.75 -3.69 19.60
CA ILE A 239 -4.84 -2.80 18.87
C ILE A 239 -5.40 -2.60 17.45
N VAL A 240 -5.49 -1.36 17.00
CA VAL A 240 -5.90 -1.01 15.64
C VAL A 240 -4.68 -0.40 14.95
N THR A 241 -4.22 -1.06 13.90
CA THR A 241 -3.02 -0.68 13.13
C THR A 241 -3.36 -0.22 11.72
N ALA A 242 -4.43 -0.75 11.12
CA ALA A 242 -4.84 -0.37 9.77
C ALA A 242 -5.39 1.07 9.75
N LEU A 243 -4.86 1.91 8.87
CA LEU A 243 -5.16 3.34 8.87
C LEU A 243 -6.58 3.67 8.40
N ASP A 244 -7.14 2.84 7.54
CA ASP A 244 -8.54 2.92 7.08
C ASP A 244 -9.52 2.62 8.22
N GLU A 245 -9.23 1.61 9.05
CA GLU A 245 -10.00 1.31 10.26
C GLU A 245 -9.95 2.45 11.28
N ILE A 246 -8.77 3.04 11.50
CA ILE A 246 -8.61 4.17 12.44
C ILE A 246 -9.38 5.39 11.92
N ALA A 247 -9.23 5.71 10.64
CA ALA A 247 -9.95 6.79 9.99
C ALA A 247 -11.47 6.60 10.11
N TRP A 248 -11.98 5.39 9.86
CA TRP A 248 -13.40 5.08 9.98
C TRP A 248 -13.89 5.14 11.43
N LEU A 249 -13.14 4.57 12.37
CA LEU A 249 -13.49 4.51 13.79
C LEU A 249 -13.64 5.90 14.38
N LEU A 250 -12.66 6.78 14.12
CA LEU A 250 -12.58 8.11 14.73
C LEU A 250 -13.29 9.21 13.92
N ASN A 251 -13.78 8.90 12.71
CA ASN A 251 -14.28 9.90 11.77
C ASN A 251 -13.25 11.03 11.56
N ILE A 252 -11.99 10.68 11.31
CA ILE A 252 -10.93 11.62 10.94
C ILE A 252 -10.28 11.17 9.63
N ARG A 253 -9.70 12.12 8.89
CA ARG A 253 -8.99 11.88 7.64
C ARG A 253 -7.70 12.66 7.62
N GLY A 254 -6.73 12.19 6.84
CA GLY A 254 -5.42 12.82 6.70
C GLY A 254 -4.95 12.87 5.26
N HIS A 255 -3.65 13.13 5.13
CA HIS A 255 -2.95 13.32 3.85
C HIS A 255 -1.60 12.60 3.85
N ASP A 256 -1.40 11.64 4.75
CA ASP A 256 -0.08 11.03 4.96
C ASP A 256 0.23 9.95 3.93
N ILE A 257 -0.79 9.31 3.37
CA ILE A 257 -0.64 8.24 2.38
C ILE A 257 -1.08 8.77 1.00
N PRO A 258 -0.26 8.61 -0.05
CA PRO A 258 -0.66 8.94 -1.41
C PRO A 258 -1.95 8.22 -1.78
N TYR A 259 -2.91 8.96 -2.34
CA TYR A 259 -4.20 8.42 -2.74
C TYR A 259 -5.04 7.77 -1.62
N GLY A 260 -4.61 7.88 -0.36
CA GLY A 260 -5.34 7.40 0.82
C GLY A 260 -5.58 8.56 1.79
N PRO A 261 -6.85 8.91 2.12
CA PRO A 261 -7.13 10.04 3.00
C PRO A 261 -6.89 9.71 4.49
N PHE A 262 -5.68 9.25 4.80
CA PHE A 262 -5.32 8.64 6.07
C PHE A 262 -4.34 9.50 6.85
N LEU A 263 -4.48 9.46 8.18
CA LEU A 263 -3.53 10.03 9.13
C LEU A 263 -2.74 8.87 9.73
N LYS A 264 -1.41 8.90 9.59
CA LYS A 264 -0.53 7.85 10.10
C LYS A 264 -0.65 7.80 11.63
N SER A 265 -1.24 6.72 12.15
CA SER A 265 -1.60 6.64 13.56
C SER A 265 -1.80 5.21 14.03
N TYR A 266 -1.66 4.98 15.33
CA TYR A 266 -2.12 3.77 16.00
C TYR A 266 -3.24 4.08 16.98
N VAL A 267 -4.14 3.13 17.19
CA VAL A 267 -5.17 3.23 18.23
C VAL A 267 -5.17 2.00 19.12
N ILE A 268 -5.29 2.22 20.43
CA ILE A 268 -5.59 1.16 21.40
C ILE A 268 -6.98 1.42 21.96
N VAL A 269 -7.87 0.44 21.79
CA VAL A 269 -9.22 0.45 22.36
C VAL A 269 -9.26 -0.51 23.54
N SER A 270 -9.61 -0.02 24.72
CA SER A 270 -9.94 -0.85 25.89
C SER A 270 -11.39 -0.62 26.31
N LYS A 271 -11.82 -1.31 27.36
CA LYS A 271 -13.18 -1.20 27.92
C LYS A 271 -13.60 0.25 28.21
N ASP A 272 -12.69 1.07 28.72
CA ASP A 272 -12.97 2.42 29.23
C ASP A 272 -12.00 3.49 28.70
N GLN A 273 -10.96 3.12 27.96
CA GLN A 273 -9.95 4.07 27.44
C GLN A 273 -9.73 3.88 25.95
N LEU A 274 -9.48 4.99 25.26
CA LEU A 274 -9.07 5.05 23.87
C LEU A 274 -7.76 5.85 23.81
N HIS A 275 -6.70 5.23 23.31
CA HIS A 275 -5.40 5.89 23.10
C HIS A 275 -5.18 6.10 21.62
N LEU A 276 -4.80 7.31 21.21
CA LEU A 276 -4.46 7.69 19.84
C LEU A 276 -2.99 8.11 19.80
N TYR A 277 -2.20 7.41 18.99
CA TYR A 277 -0.79 7.68 18.77
C TYR A 277 -0.63 8.28 17.38
N THR A 278 -0.28 9.55 17.29
CA THR A 278 -0.15 10.29 16.02
C THR A 278 0.75 11.50 16.21
N ASP A 279 1.21 12.10 15.11
CA ASP A 279 1.84 13.40 15.16
C ASP A 279 0.82 14.47 15.60
N SER A 280 1.04 15.02 16.79
CA SER A 280 0.13 16.00 17.41
C SER A 280 0.11 17.35 16.70
N VAL A 281 1.13 17.65 15.88
CA VAL A 281 1.21 18.86 15.05
C VAL A 281 0.15 18.82 13.94
N LYS A 282 -0.24 17.63 13.48
CA LYS A 282 -1.25 17.46 12.43
C LYS A 282 -2.69 17.58 12.95
N LEU A 283 -2.88 17.70 14.26
CA LEU A 283 -4.21 17.76 14.88
C LEU A 283 -4.66 19.20 15.10
N SER A 284 -5.55 19.65 14.21
CA SER A 284 -6.21 20.94 14.32
C SER A 284 -7.08 21.04 15.60
N PRO A 285 -7.40 22.25 16.07
CA PRO A 285 -8.29 22.46 17.22
C PRO A 285 -9.67 21.79 17.06
N ASP A 286 -10.17 21.67 15.83
CA ASP A 286 -11.45 21.00 15.54
C ASP A 286 -11.37 19.50 15.79
N ILE A 287 -10.26 18.84 15.44
CA ILE A 287 -10.07 17.42 15.78
C ILE A 287 -9.95 17.22 17.28
N ARG A 288 -9.17 18.08 17.96
CA ARG A 288 -8.99 18.02 19.42
C ARG A 288 -10.32 18.13 20.16
N ARG A 289 -11.21 19.01 19.68
CA ARG A 289 -12.58 19.14 20.19
C ARG A 289 -13.44 17.92 19.86
N HIS A 290 -13.40 17.45 18.61
CA HIS A 290 -14.16 16.28 18.13
C HIS A 290 -13.84 15.00 18.91
N LEU A 291 -12.56 14.78 19.25
CA LEU A 291 -12.08 13.61 19.99
C LEU A 291 -11.95 13.84 21.51
N HIS A 292 -12.33 15.03 22.00
CA HIS A 292 -12.22 15.42 23.40
C HIS A 292 -10.81 15.22 24.01
N THR A 293 -9.75 15.52 23.25
CA THR A 293 -8.36 15.22 23.65
C THR A 293 -7.92 15.99 24.89
N ASP A 294 -8.33 17.26 24.99
CA ASP A 294 -7.80 18.18 26.01
C ASP A 294 -8.46 17.96 27.39
N ASN A 295 -9.62 17.29 27.43
CA ASN A 295 -10.39 17.01 28.65
C ASN A 295 -10.81 15.53 28.71
N CYS A 296 -9.84 14.63 28.55
CA CYS A 296 -10.10 13.20 28.43
C CYS A 296 -10.33 12.51 29.78
N ILE A 297 -11.57 12.63 30.29
CA ILE A 297 -12.00 12.09 31.60
C ILE A 297 -13.01 10.93 31.44
N SER A 298 -13.80 10.93 30.37
CA SER A 298 -14.84 9.92 30.11
C SER A 298 -14.30 8.73 29.30
N ALA A 299 -15.14 7.71 29.08
CA ALA A 299 -14.81 6.63 28.14
C ALA A 299 -14.93 7.05 26.66
N HIS A 300 -15.47 8.23 26.37
CA HIS A 300 -15.66 8.78 25.02
C HIS A 300 -14.70 9.96 24.80
N CYS A 301 -13.41 9.72 24.99
CA CYS A 301 -12.35 10.67 24.66
C CYS A 301 -11.10 9.91 24.17
N ALA A 302 -10.32 10.53 23.29
CA ALA A 302 -9.05 9.98 22.83
C ALA A 302 -7.89 10.59 23.61
N ARG A 303 -7.13 9.75 24.32
CA ARG A 303 -5.86 10.15 24.95
C ARG A 303 -4.79 10.25 23.88
N LEU A 304 -4.28 11.45 23.67
CA LEU A 304 -3.26 11.71 22.66
C LEU A 304 -1.86 11.36 23.18
N HIS A 305 -1.09 10.66 22.35
CA HIS A 305 0.30 10.29 22.59
C HIS A 305 1.12 10.55 21.33
N ASP A 306 2.42 10.72 21.50
CA ASP A 306 3.36 10.77 20.38
C ASP A 306 3.35 9.43 19.62
N TYR A 307 3.52 9.49 18.30
CA TYR A 307 3.43 8.32 17.42
C TYR A 307 4.31 7.14 17.88
N GLU A 308 5.57 7.40 18.25
CA GLU A 308 6.52 6.36 18.68
C GLU A 308 6.29 5.86 20.12
N ALA A 309 5.44 6.52 20.91
CA ALA A 309 5.17 6.10 22.30
C ALA A 309 4.44 4.75 22.37
N ILE A 310 3.77 4.35 21.27
CA ILE A 310 3.04 3.08 21.16
C ILE A 310 3.91 1.89 21.58
N TRP A 311 5.20 1.88 21.26
CA TRP A 311 6.07 0.73 21.53
C TRP A 311 6.31 0.49 23.02
N ILE A 312 6.40 1.57 23.80
CA ILE A 312 6.61 1.53 25.26
C ILE A 312 5.28 1.30 25.96
N ASP A 313 4.26 2.05 25.55
CA ASP A 313 2.92 1.98 26.13
C ASP A 313 2.30 0.61 25.93
N LEU A 314 2.39 0.02 24.73
CA LEU A 314 1.82 -1.29 24.46
C LEU A 314 2.45 -2.37 25.34
N ARG A 315 3.78 -2.31 25.55
CA ARG A 315 4.48 -3.24 26.45
C ARG A 315 3.98 -3.12 27.89
N THR A 316 3.66 -1.91 28.32
CA THR A 316 3.22 -1.59 29.69
C THR A 316 1.74 -1.93 29.90
N LEU A 317 0.86 -1.40 29.05
CA LEU A 317 -0.59 -1.57 29.13
C LEU A 317 -1.00 -3.03 28.95
N SER A 318 -0.31 -3.79 28.09
CA SER A 318 -0.58 -5.22 27.91
C SER A 318 -0.30 -6.08 29.15
N GLN A 319 0.40 -5.57 30.16
CA GLN A 319 0.56 -6.25 31.44
C GLN A 319 -0.73 -6.23 32.25
N ILE A 320 -1.58 -5.21 32.09
CA ILE A 320 -2.83 -5.01 32.82
C ILE A 320 -3.93 -5.93 32.29
N TRP A 321 -3.96 -6.15 30.98
CA TRP A 321 -4.97 -6.97 30.31
C TRP A 321 -4.67 -8.47 30.43
N GLN A 322 -5.72 -9.29 30.46
CA GLN A 322 -5.62 -10.76 30.39
C GLN A 322 -5.56 -11.22 28.94
N LYS A 323 -6.37 -10.60 28.07
CA LYS A 323 -6.42 -10.95 26.65
C LYS A 323 -6.49 -9.70 25.76
N VAL A 324 -5.62 -9.65 24.75
CA VAL A 324 -5.50 -8.55 23.81
C VAL A 324 -5.80 -9.06 22.40
N LEU A 325 -6.80 -8.45 21.75
CA LEU A 325 -7.10 -8.69 20.35
C LEU A 325 -6.06 -7.97 19.47
N ILE A 326 -5.38 -8.75 18.63
CA ILE A 326 -4.42 -8.23 17.65
C ILE A 326 -4.93 -8.63 16.26
N PRO A 327 -5.00 -7.69 15.29
CA PRO A 327 -5.43 -7.99 13.94
C PRO A 327 -4.57 -9.08 13.28
N SER A 328 -5.21 -10.15 12.82
CA SER A 328 -4.58 -11.20 12.01
C SER A 328 -4.80 -10.95 10.52
N ALA A 329 -4.00 -11.62 9.68
CA ALA A 329 -4.18 -11.58 8.24
C ALA A 329 -5.57 -12.08 7.81
N THR A 330 -6.02 -11.54 6.69
CA THR A 330 -7.24 -11.88 5.93
C THR A 330 -6.89 -11.85 4.44
N GLU A 331 -7.85 -12.17 3.58
CA GLU A 331 -7.64 -12.08 2.12
C GLU A 331 -7.29 -10.66 1.62
N PHE A 332 -7.69 -9.61 2.36
CA PHE A 332 -7.56 -8.20 1.92
C PHE A 332 -6.70 -7.34 2.85
N ASN A 333 -6.11 -7.93 3.89
CA ASN A 333 -5.31 -7.19 4.88
C ASN A 333 -4.31 -8.15 5.52
N ASN A 334 -3.03 -7.76 5.60
CA ASN A 334 -1.95 -8.60 6.15
C ASN A 334 -1.93 -8.67 7.69
N GLY A 335 -2.85 -7.98 8.37
CA GLY A 335 -2.88 -7.86 9.82
C GLY A 335 -1.81 -6.90 10.34
N ALA A 336 -1.50 -6.99 11.64
CA ALA A 336 -0.49 -6.12 12.24
C ALA A 336 0.95 -6.63 12.02
N SER A 337 1.89 -5.69 12.02
CA SER A 337 3.33 -5.97 11.97
C SER A 337 3.79 -6.90 13.09
N ARG A 338 4.88 -7.64 12.84
CA ARG A 338 5.49 -8.51 13.84
C ARG A 338 5.89 -7.74 15.09
N CYS A 339 6.31 -6.48 14.95
CA CYS A 339 6.67 -5.61 16.07
C CYS A 339 5.54 -5.48 17.10
N ILE A 340 4.29 -5.23 16.66
CA ILE A 340 3.12 -5.15 17.53
C ILE A 340 2.90 -6.46 18.29
N TYR A 341 3.02 -7.59 17.59
CA TYR A 341 2.82 -8.90 18.18
C TYR A 341 3.84 -9.20 19.29
N ILE A 342 5.13 -8.96 19.04
CA ILE A 342 6.19 -9.33 20.02
C ILE A 342 6.15 -8.51 21.31
N LEU A 343 5.49 -7.34 21.31
CA LEU A 343 5.36 -6.48 22.49
C LEU A 343 4.34 -6.98 23.52
N ILE A 344 3.48 -7.91 23.13
CA ILE A 344 2.45 -8.51 24.00
C ILE A 344 2.87 -9.94 24.33
N ASN A 345 2.73 -10.41 25.56
CA ASN A 345 3.06 -11.80 25.92
C ASN A 345 2.22 -12.80 25.12
N THR A 346 2.84 -13.87 24.60
CA THR A 346 2.20 -14.86 23.70
C THR A 346 0.87 -15.40 24.24
N GLU A 347 0.79 -15.72 25.53
CA GLU A 347 -0.41 -16.26 26.19
C GLU A 347 -1.59 -15.27 26.21
N LYS A 348 -1.31 -13.97 26.19
CA LYS A 348 -2.31 -12.90 26.20
C LYS A 348 -2.82 -12.54 24.80
N ARG A 349 -2.14 -12.97 23.73
CA ARG A 349 -2.53 -12.64 22.36
C ARG A 349 -3.78 -13.42 21.94
N LYS A 350 -4.77 -12.72 21.41
CA LYS A 350 -5.84 -13.31 20.61
C LYS A 350 -5.69 -12.77 19.18
N GLN A 351 -5.25 -13.63 18.27
CA GLN A 351 -5.16 -13.29 16.86
C GLN A 351 -6.53 -13.54 16.22
N ALA A 352 -7.12 -12.51 15.61
CA ALA A 352 -8.32 -12.64 14.80
C ALA A 352 -8.46 -11.42 13.86
N PRO A 353 -9.25 -11.55 12.78
CA PRO A 353 -9.59 -10.40 11.94
C PRO A 353 -10.23 -9.28 12.76
N SER A 354 -9.94 -8.03 12.39
CA SER A 354 -10.50 -6.87 13.07
C SER A 354 -12.04 -6.84 12.93
N PRO A 355 -12.79 -6.64 14.04
CA PRO A 355 -14.23 -6.42 13.96
C PRO A 355 -14.58 -5.10 13.26
N ILE A 356 -13.68 -4.11 13.24
CA ILE A 356 -13.90 -2.81 12.60
C ILE A 356 -13.99 -2.99 11.09
N MET A 357 -13.13 -3.84 10.50
CA MET A 357 -13.16 -4.18 9.07
C MET A 357 -14.57 -4.61 8.62
N TYR A 358 -15.23 -5.50 9.37
CA TYR A 358 -16.58 -5.96 9.03
C TYR A 358 -17.64 -4.86 9.22
N MET A 359 -17.54 -4.05 10.27
CA MET A 359 -18.47 -2.94 10.50
C MET A 359 -18.34 -1.84 9.43
N MET A 360 -17.13 -1.59 8.93
CA MET A 360 -16.85 -0.65 7.85
C MET A 360 -17.23 -1.22 6.48
N ALA A 361 -17.18 -2.55 6.30
CA ALA A 361 -17.61 -3.20 5.07
C ALA A 361 -19.11 -2.98 4.81
N GLU A 362 -19.95 -2.98 5.85
CA GLU A 362 -21.39 -2.75 5.75
C GLU A 362 -21.74 -1.25 5.83
N LYS A 363 -21.87 -0.61 4.66
CA LYS A 363 -22.18 0.83 4.57
C LYS A 363 -23.59 1.11 5.08
N ASN A 364 -23.72 2.12 5.94
CA ASN A 364 -25.02 2.62 6.40
C ASN A 364 -25.76 3.38 5.29
N SER A 365 -27.02 3.76 5.53
CA SER A 365 -27.86 4.43 4.51
C SER A 365 -27.31 5.78 4.06
N VAL A 366 -26.70 6.53 4.98
CA VAL A 366 -26.02 7.79 4.70
C VAL A 366 -24.82 7.47 3.81
N GLU A 367 -23.96 6.52 4.19
CA GLU A 367 -22.78 6.12 3.42
C GLU A 367 -23.08 5.68 1.99
N LYS A 368 -24.09 4.81 1.82
CA LYS A 368 -24.57 4.33 0.51
C LYS A 368 -25.03 5.47 -0.40
N GLU A 369 -25.80 6.42 0.15
CA GLU A 369 -26.27 7.57 -0.62
C GLU A 369 -25.09 8.47 -1.03
N GLY A 370 -24.07 8.57 -0.18
CA GLY A 370 -22.80 9.17 -0.54
C GLY A 370 -22.18 8.53 -1.75
N MET A 371 -22.03 7.20 -1.72
CA MET A 371 -21.46 6.42 -2.83
C MET A 371 -22.17 6.76 -4.12
N ARG A 372 -23.51 6.70 -4.11
CA ARG A 372 -24.34 7.00 -5.28
C ARG A 372 -24.08 8.41 -5.82
N LEU A 373 -24.06 9.42 -4.96
CA LEU A 373 -23.89 10.81 -5.36
C LEU A 373 -22.47 11.11 -5.87
N SER A 374 -21.42 10.50 -5.30
CA SER A 374 -20.06 10.65 -5.80
C SER A 374 -19.90 9.99 -7.17
N HIS A 375 -20.44 8.77 -7.36
CA HIS A 375 -20.41 8.10 -8.65
C HIS A 375 -21.15 8.88 -9.75
N ILE A 376 -22.24 9.58 -9.42
CA ILE A 376 -22.94 10.45 -10.39
C ILE A 376 -22.06 11.61 -10.84
N ARG A 377 -21.34 12.26 -9.90
CA ARG A 377 -20.41 13.36 -10.21
C ARG A 377 -19.21 12.85 -11.02
N ASP A 378 -18.63 11.74 -10.61
CA ASP A 378 -17.49 11.13 -11.31
C ASP A 378 -17.88 10.69 -12.74
N SER A 379 -19.07 10.12 -12.90
CA SER A 379 -19.63 9.78 -14.22
C SER A 379 -19.83 11.02 -15.10
N ALA A 380 -20.26 12.14 -14.51
CA ALA A 380 -20.38 13.41 -15.24
C ALA A 380 -19.01 13.95 -15.69
N ALA A 381 -17.97 13.84 -14.84
CA ALA A 381 -16.60 14.17 -15.22
C ALA A 381 -16.13 13.29 -16.38
N MET A 382 -16.36 11.99 -16.31
CA MET A 382 -16.02 11.05 -17.40
C MET A 382 -16.76 11.38 -18.69
N CYS A 383 -18.04 11.73 -18.64
CA CYS A 383 -18.77 12.20 -19.84
C CYS A 383 -18.11 13.45 -20.46
N ASN A 384 -17.68 14.40 -19.65
CA ASN A 384 -16.98 15.60 -20.11
C ASN A 384 -15.62 15.27 -20.73
N ILE A 385 -14.84 14.39 -20.08
CA ILE A 385 -13.56 13.89 -20.59
C ILE A 385 -13.77 13.24 -21.96
N LEU A 386 -14.77 12.38 -22.10
CA LEU A 386 -15.08 11.70 -23.37
C LEU A 386 -15.51 12.65 -24.48
N ALA A 387 -16.37 13.61 -24.15
CA ALA A 387 -16.75 14.66 -25.08
C ALA A 387 -15.52 15.46 -25.54
N LYS A 388 -14.63 15.82 -24.60
CA LYS A 388 -13.42 16.57 -24.89
C LYS A 388 -12.44 15.79 -25.74
N LEU A 389 -12.16 14.53 -25.41
CA LEU A 389 -11.33 13.65 -26.24
C LEU A 389 -11.87 13.56 -27.66
N SER A 390 -13.18 13.35 -27.81
CA SER A 390 -13.80 13.26 -29.13
C SER A 390 -13.64 14.54 -29.94
N GLU A 391 -13.84 15.71 -29.32
CA GLU A 391 -13.66 17.01 -29.95
C GLU A 391 -12.20 17.23 -30.40
N GLN A 392 -11.25 17.04 -29.49
CA GLN A 392 -9.82 17.24 -29.76
C GLN A 392 -9.33 16.34 -30.89
N PHE A 393 -9.77 15.08 -30.89
CA PHE A 393 -9.42 14.11 -31.90
C PHE A 393 -10.04 14.43 -33.27
N LYS A 394 -11.29 14.92 -33.31
CA LYS A 394 -11.94 15.41 -34.54
C LYS A 394 -11.24 16.65 -35.12
N ASN A 395 -10.75 17.52 -34.25
CA ASN A 395 -10.02 18.73 -34.64
C ASN A 395 -8.54 18.46 -34.99
N GLY A 396 -8.11 17.19 -35.01
CA GLY A 396 -6.74 16.81 -35.37
C GLY A 396 -5.68 17.20 -34.33
N GLN A 397 -6.07 17.44 -33.06
CA GLN A 397 -5.11 17.70 -32.00
C GLN A 397 -4.33 16.42 -31.69
N GLN A 398 -3.01 16.55 -31.57
CA GLN A 398 -2.13 15.45 -31.19
C GLN A 398 -2.11 15.32 -29.66
N LEU A 399 -2.67 14.23 -29.15
CA LEU A 399 -2.70 13.90 -27.72
C LEU A 399 -1.67 12.82 -27.40
N THR A 400 -1.22 12.78 -26.15
CA THR A 400 -0.41 11.70 -25.58
C THR A 400 -1.13 11.07 -24.40
N GLU A 401 -0.74 9.85 -24.02
CA GLU A 401 -1.29 9.19 -22.83
C GLU A 401 -1.17 10.06 -21.57
N LEU A 402 -0.01 10.70 -21.36
CA LEU A 402 0.22 11.59 -20.23
C LEU A 402 -0.69 12.82 -20.27
N ALA A 403 -0.92 13.39 -21.46
CA ALA A 403 -1.85 14.52 -21.60
C ALA A 403 -3.28 14.11 -21.26
N VAL A 404 -3.69 12.89 -21.63
CA VAL A 404 -5.00 12.34 -21.28
C VAL A 404 -5.09 12.05 -19.79
N ALA A 405 -4.07 11.46 -19.16
CA ALA A 405 -4.04 11.24 -17.71
C ALA A 405 -4.21 12.56 -16.93
N ASN A 406 -3.43 13.58 -17.28
CA ASN A 406 -3.54 14.92 -16.67
C ASN A 406 -4.93 15.53 -16.88
N MET A 407 -5.54 15.30 -18.04
CA MET A 407 -6.89 15.77 -18.31
C MET A 407 -7.92 15.03 -17.46
N VAL A 408 -7.82 13.71 -17.30
CA VAL A 408 -8.70 12.91 -16.43
C VAL A 408 -8.69 13.46 -15.01
N ASP A 409 -7.49 13.65 -14.45
CA ASP A 409 -7.31 14.16 -13.09
C ASP A 409 -7.91 15.58 -12.97
N LYS A 410 -7.62 16.46 -13.93
CA LYS A 410 -8.15 17.82 -13.96
C LYS A 410 -9.69 17.88 -13.95
N TYR A 411 -10.35 17.14 -14.84
CA TYR A 411 -11.81 17.18 -14.94
C TYR A 411 -12.52 16.62 -13.70
N ARG A 412 -11.85 15.71 -12.98
CA ARG A 412 -12.31 15.21 -11.68
C ARG A 412 -12.08 16.22 -10.58
N ASP A 413 -10.94 16.89 -10.55
CA ASP A 413 -10.65 17.96 -9.60
C ASP A 413 -11.64 19.14 -9.70
N GLU A 414 -12.14 19.41 -10.91
CA GLU A 414 -13.18 20.43 -11.16
C GLU A 414 -14.56 20.03 -10.60
N GLN A 415 -14.81 18.75 -10.28
CA GLN A 415 -16.07 18.33 -9.70
C GLN A 415 -16.22 18.85 -8.27
N THR A 416 -17.43 19.32 -7.95
CA THR A 416 -17.77 19.71 -6.57
C THR A 416 -17.44 18.57 -5.62
N LEU A 417 -16.83 18.91 -4.47
CA LEU A 417 -16.48 17.97 -3.42
C LEU A 417 -15.34 17.00 -3.75
N SER A 418 -14.67 17.12 -4.91
CA SER A 418 -13.47 16.32 -5.20
C SER A 418 -12.34 16.56 -4.19
N ARG A 419 -11.55 15.52 -3.93
CA ARG A 419 -10.35 15.51 -3.07
C ARG A 419 -9.15 14.86 -3.75
N GLY A 420 -9.16 14.81 -5.08
CA GLY A 420 -8.09 14.24 -5.88
C GLY A 420 -8.27 12.76 -6.16
N ALA A 421 -7.31 12.19 -6.89
CA ALA A 421 -7.38 10.83 -7.38
C ALA A 421 -7.34 9.77 -6.25
N SER A 422 -8.03 8.65 -6.45
CA SER A 422 -8.06 7.51 -5.50
C SER A 422 -6.93 6.51 -5.71
N PHE A 423 -6.25 6.59 -6.85
CA PHE A 423 -5.01 5.91 -7.19
C PHE A 423 -4.42 6.63 -8.41
N ARG A 424 -3.22 6.24 -8.84
CA ARG A 424 -2.62 6.85 -10.02
C ARG A 424 -3.38 6.46 -11.29
N SER A 425 -3.87 7.44 -12.04
CA SER A 425 -4.59 7.23 -13.30
C SER A 425 -3.75 6.41 -14.30
N ILE A 426 -4.26 5.25 -14.69
CA ILE A 426 -3.73 4.35 -15.70
C ILE A 426 -4.30 4.77 -17.05
N VAL A 427 -3.44 5.24 -17.95
CA VAL A 427 -3.85 5.63 -19.30
C VAL A 427 -2.92 4.99 -20.32
N GLY A 428 -3.35 3.90 -20.93
CA GLY A 428 -2.55 3.11 -21.85
C GLY A 428 -3.13 3.09 -23.26
N TYR A 429 -2.32 3.45 -24.25
CA TYR A 429 -2.66 3.45 -25.66
C TYR A 429 -1.95 2.31 -26.38
N GLY A 430 -2.72 1.52 -27.13
CA GLY A 430 -2.23 0.36 -27.87
C GLY A 430 -1.50 -0.65 -26.98
N PRO A 431 -0.22 -0.97 -27.24
CA PRO A 431 0.51 -1.96 -26.43
C PRO A 431 0.57 -1.62 -24.93
N ASN A 432 0.56 -0.33 -24.58
CA ASN A 432 0.56 0.09 -23.18
C ASN A 432 -0.75 -0.23 -22.46
N GLY A 433 -1.88 -0.26 -23.19
CA GLY A 433 -3.18 -0.64 -22.64
C GLY A 433 -3.32 -2.12 -22.26
N ALA A 434 -2.35 -2.97 -22.64
CA ALA A 434 -2.30 -4.37 -22.24
C ALA A 434 -1.53 -4.62 -20.92
N ILE A 435 -0.96 -3.57 -20.32
CA ILE A 435 -0.17 -3.64 -19.10
C ILE A 435 -1.07 -3.18 -17.93
N PRO A 436 -1.41 -4.05 -16.96
CA PRO A 436 -2.45 -3.76 -15.96
C PRO A 436 -2.26 -2.46 -15.19
N HIS A 437 -1.06 -2.19 -14.68
CA HIS A 437 -0.75 -0.98 -13.88
C HIS A 437 0.12 0.03 -14.63
N TYR A 438 -0.05 0.15 -15.95
CA TYR A 438 0.74 1.10 -16.73
C TYR A 438 0.45 2.55 -16.33
N THR A 439 1.50 3.24 -15.91
CA THR A 439 1.45 4.69 -15.68
C THR A 439 2.22 5.41 -16.80
N PRO A 440 1.60 6.35 -17.52
CA PRO A 440 2.32 7.16 -18.49
C PRO A 440 3.31 8.10 -17.80
N SER A 441 4.49 8.24 -18.40
CA SER A 441 5.53 9.17 -17.98
C SER A 441 6.04 9.97 -19.18
N ILE A 442 6.89 10.96 -18.94
CA ILE A 442 7.49 11.76 -20.03
C ILE A 442 8.25 10.86 -21.02
N SER A 443 8.92 9.81 -20.53
CA SER A 443 9.70 8.87 -21.34
C SER A 443 8.86 7.75 -21.97
N SER A 444 7.78 7.31 -21.32
CA SER A 444 6.97 6.16 -21.76
C SER A 444 5.71 6.51 -22.54
N SER A 445 5.31 7.79 -22.56
CA SER A 445 4.02 8.20 -23.11
C SER A 445 4.00 8.18 -24.64
N LEU A 446 3.08 7.40 -25.19
CA LEU A 446 2.79 7.30 -26.62
C LEU A 446 1.82 8.40 -27.08
N LYS A 447 1.97 8.76 -28.35
CA LYS A 447 1.01 9.60 -29.07
C LYS A 447 -0.20 8.78 -29.46
N LEU A 448 -1.38 9.36 -29.30
CA LEU A 448 -2.64 8.74 -29.71
C LEU A 448 -2.85 8.94 -31.21
N ASP A 449 -3.23 7.88 -31.91
CA ASP A 449 -3.71 7.91 -33.30
C ASP A 449 -5.03 7.12 -33.47
N HIS A 450 -5.50 6.97 -34.70
CA HIS A 450 -6.76 6.29 -35.05
C HIS A 450 -6.66 4.76 -35.18
N LEU A 451 -5.55 4.15 -34.79
CA LEU A 451 -5.20 2.76 -35.11
C LEU A 451 -5.27 1.81 -33.92
N SER A 452 -5.62 2.27 -32.72
CA SER A 452 -5.51 1.43 -31.52
C SER A 452 -6.57 1.70 -30.46
N THR A 453 -6.44 1.04 -29.31
CA THR A 453 -7.36 1.22 -28.17
C THR A 453 -6.68 2.06 -27.11
N LEU A 454 -7.42 3.00 -26.55
CA LEU A 454 -7.06 3.75 -25.35
C LEU A 454 -7.79 3.12 -24.16
N VAL A 455 -7.03 2.73 -23.15
CA VAL A 455 -7.51 2.24 -21.85
C VAL A 455 -7.35 3.36 -20.85
N ILE A 456 -8.41 3.70 -20.13
CA ILE A 456 -8.38 4.64 -19.02
C ILE A 456 -8.92 3.89 -17.81
N ASP A 457 -8.10 3.69 -16.80
CA ASP A 457 -8.50 3.19 -15.48
C ASP A 457 -8.09 4.22 -14.45
N SER A 458 -9.07 4.75 -13.73
CA SER A 458 -8.86 5.94 -12.91
C SER A 458 -10.03 6.14 -11.95
N GLY A 459 -9.77 6.78 -10.81
CA GLY A 459 -10.79 7.14 -9.84
C GLY A 459 -10.44 8.35 -8.99
N ALA A 460 -11.40 8.84 -8.21
CA ALA A 460 -11.20 9.98 -7.31
C ALA A 460 -11.91 9.79 -5.97
N HIS A 461 -11.36 10.48 -4.97
CA HIS A 461 -11.99 10.68 -3.67
C HIS A 461 -12.90 11.90 -3.72
N TYR A 462 -14.06 11.77 -3.08
CA TYR A 462 -15.01 12.87 -2.92
C TYR A 462 -15.38 13.04 -1.47
N TRP A 463 -15.72 14.27 -1.08
CA TRP A 463 -16.61 14.55 0.05
C TRP A 463 -18.01 14.08 -0.34
N GLY A 464 -18.19 12.77 -0.39
CA GLY A 464 -19.47 12.11 -0.40
C GLY A 464 -19.72 11.53 0.97
N LYS A 465 -20.90 10.96 1.19
CA LYS A 465 -21.20 10.32 2.46
C LYS A 465 -20.37 9.06 2.77
N SER A 466 -19.30 8.76 2.04
CA SER A 466 -18.25 7.80 2.44
C SER A 466 -16.96 8.18 1.71
N ASN A 467 -15.80 7.66 2.15
CA ASN A 467 -14.60 7.68 1.31
C ASN A 467 -14.92 6.81 0.10
N ILE A 468 -15.30 7.43 -1.00
CA ILE A 468 -15.68 6.71 -2.21
C ILE A 468 -14.51 6.81 -3.14
N ILE A 469 -13.91 5.66 -3.36
CA ILE A 469 -13.17 5.33 -4.55
C ILE A 469 -14.25 5.13 -5.65
N SER A 470 -14.30 6.00 -6.65
CA SER A 470 -15.08 5.74 -7.87
C SER A 470 -14.13 5.23 -8.95
N ASP A 471 -14.01 3.92 -9.08
CA ASP A 471 -13.17 3.31 -10.12
C ASP A 471 -13.99 3.18 -11.40
N ILE A 472 -13.52 3.82 -12.48
CA ILE A 472 -14.09 3.68 -13.81
C ILE A 472 -12.99 3.18 -14.74
N ILE A 473 -13.08 1.89 -15.08
CA ILE A 473 -12.32 1.30 -16.19
C ILE A 473 -13.11 1.55 -17.48
N LEU A 474 -12.46 2.20 -18.43
CA LEU A 474 -13.04 2.55 -19.71
C LEU A 474 -12.13 2.15 -20.87
N LEU A 475 -12.68 1.37 -21.80
CA LEU A 475 -12.03 0.95 -23.03
C LEU A 475 -12.57 1.79 -24.20
N LEU A 476 -11.72 2.60 -24.82
CA LEU A 476 -12.03 3.40 -25.99
C LEU A 476 -11.28 2.87 -27.21
N ASN A 477 -12.01 2.24 -28.13
CA ASN A 477 -11.43 1.84 -29.40
C ASN A 477 -11.36 3.03 -30.37
N THR A 478 -10.16 3.54 -30.66
CA THR A 478 -9.97 4.68 -31.58
C THR A 478 -10.06 4.30 -33.06
N ARG A 479 -10.02 2.99 -33.39
CA ARG A 479 -10.27 2.48 -34.76
C ARG A 479 -11.72 2.62 -35.19
N CYS A 480 -12.64 2.49 -34.24
CA CYS A 480 -13.96 3.03 -34.43
C CYS A 480 -13.76 4.55 -34.44
N GLN A 481 -13.65 5.14 -35.64
CA GLN A 481 -13.75 6.59 -35.81
C GLN A 481 -14.80 7.09 -34.81
N PHE A 482 -14.53 8.21 -34.13
CA PHE A 482 -15.56 9.01 -33.46
C PHE A 482 -16.57 9.52 -34.50
N LYS A 483 -17.24 8.61 -35.20
CA LYS A 483 -18.39 8.77 -36.05
C LYS A 483 -19.57 8.92 -35.10
N MET A 484 -19.61 10.07 -34.41
CA MET A 484 -20.90 10.65 -34.01
C MET A 484 -21.75 10.89 -35.23
#